data_AF-A0A450V3B4-F1
#
_entry.id   AF-A0A450V3B4-F1
#
_cell.length_a   1.000
_cell.length_b   1.000
_cell.length_c   1.000
_cell.angle_alpha   90.00
_cell.angle_beta   90.00
_cell.angle_gamma   90.00
#
_symmetry.space_group_name_H-M   'P 1'
#
loop_
_entity.id
_entity.type
_entity.pdbx_description
1 polymer ?
#
loop_
_entity_poly.entity_id
_entity_poly.type
_entity_poly.pdbx_seq_one_letter_code
_entity_poly.pdbx_strand_id
1 'polypeptide(L)'
;MPSSGAASRPAKGPTPSPGPSSPTSPSGPTSGSPTSPRTPVSGWRNCAGPSGERRYVLVLDGLEVEQNATRGEGLGRLRSNFLRGLLREHTAGRLGRGLIVVTSRLPLTDIDRETRSATEKTQPDAQSQAGPTPLQAPYHLMDLERRPLNDHQVRLLLKLEGVRQVSETQLDELIQLSGRHPLALKTLANILARHNGGRAAGWRGFDGDIFHAPPGREVERHLWRVLGWTDRLLSGPERRVMAAIAPFREAVAPEWLSHLLAPGEATSSRQGLPGTSARDGQTNRRVPVYEPEALVVCP
;
A
#
# COMPACT_ATOMS: atom_id res chain seq x y z
N MET A 1 -50.85 45.16 20.23
CA MET A 1 -49.88 46.21 19.91
C MET A 1 -48.89 45.65 18.90
N PRO A 2 -48.95 46.09 17.63
CA PRO A 2 -48.16 45.55 16.52
C PRO A 2 -46.90 46.39 16.24
N SER A 3 -45.88 45.77 15.64
CA SER A 3 -44.82 46.42 14.88
C SER A 3 -44.35 45.39 13.84
N SER A 4 -44.65 45.54 12.55
CA SER A 4 -43.84 46.30 11.57
C SER A 4 -42.40 45.78 11.53
N GLY A 5 -41.82 45.34 10.42
CA GLY A 5 -42.22 45.44 9.02
C GLY A 5 -40.99 45.23 8.11
N ALA A 6 -41.26 45.27 6.81
CA ALA A 6 -40.33 45.59 5.71
C ALA A 6 -39.31 44.52 5.25
N ALA A 7 -39.65 43.96 4.09
CA ALA A 7 -38.73 43.50 3.07
C ALA A 7 -37.78 44.61 2.59
N SER A 8 -36.58 44.23 2.14
CA SER A 8 -35.79 45.00 1.18
C SER A 8 -34.81 44.12 0.39
N ARG A 9 -35.02 44.07 -0.93
CA ARG A 9 -33.98 43.90 -1.95
C ARG A 9 -33.09 45.15 -1.94
N PRO A 10 -31.78 45.02 -2.26
CA PRO A 10 -31.27 45.38 -3.60
C PRO A 10 -30.04 44.51 -3.97
N ALA A 11 -29.34 44.56 -5.10
CA ALA A 11 -29.45 45.23 -6.39
C ALA A 11 -28.58 44.40 -7.38
N LYS A 12 -28.96 44.43 -8.66
CA LYS A 12 -28.12 44.04 -9.79
C LYS A 12 -26.93 45.00 -9.92
N GLY A 13 -25.76 44.46 -10.27
CA GLY A 13 -24.55 45.18 -10.70
C GLY A 13 -23.63 44.24 -11.48
N PRO A 14 -22.72 44.75 -12.34
CA PRO A 14 -22.85 44.54 -13.78
C PRO A 14 -21.91 43.51 -14.41
N THR A 15 -22.36 42.99 -15.56
CA THR A 15 -21.58 42.37 -16.64
C THR A 15 -20.45 43.25 -17.17
N PRO A 16 -19.26 42.68 -17.45
CA PRO A 16 -18.33 43.24 -18.42
C PRO A 16 -18.46 42.57 -19.79
N SER A 17 -18.59 43.41 -20.81
CA SER A 17 -18.55 43.12 -22.26
C SER A 17 -17.13 43.36 -22.84
N PRO A 18 -16.85 42.94 -24.09
CA PRO A 18 -15.54 42.41 -24.52
C PRO A 18 -14.66 43.38 -25.35
N GLY A 19 -13.39 42.99 -25.54
CA GLY A 19 -12.47 43.43 -26.61
C GLY A 19 -11.07 43.83 -26.11
N PRO A 20 -9.99 43.81 -26.95
CA PRO A 20 -9.97 43.62 -28.39
C PRO A 20 -9.01 42.51 -28.91
N SER A 21 -9.08 42.36 -30.22
CA SER A 21 -8.50 41.43 -31.18
C SER A 21 -6.95 41.37 -31.26
N SER A 22 -6.46 40.13 -31.47
CA SER A 22 -5.44 39.62 -32.42
C SER A 22 -4.10 40.35 -32.66
N PRO A 23 -3.02 39.58 -32.94
CA PRO A 23 -2.76 39.27 -34.35
C PRO A 23 -2.37 37.80 -34.64
N THR A 24 -2.42 37.53 -35.93
CA THR A 24 -2.52 36.28 -36.66
C THR A 24 -1.14 35.71 -37.05
N SER A 25 -1.02 34.37 -36.99
CA SER A 25 -0.31 33.46 -37.94
C SER A 25 1.24 33.46 -38.01
N PRO A 26 1.90 32.33 -38.39
CA PRO A 26 1.48 31.42 -39.46
C PRO A 26 1.58 29.90 -39.21
N SER A 27 0.90 29.21 -40.11
CA SER A 27 0.70 27.78 -40.27
C SER A 27 1.84 27.09 -41.03
N GLY A 28 2.11 25.83 -40.66
CA GLY A 28 2.59 24.77 -41.56
C GLY A 28 3.79 23.95 -41.04
N PRO A 29 4.01 22.69 -41.46
CA PRO A 29 3.07 21.67 -41.96
C PRO A 29 3.10 20.36 -41.14
N THR A 30 2.20 19.48 -41.56
CA THR A 30 1.85 18.10 -41.17
C THR A 30 2.97 17.06 -40.95
N SER A 31 2.57 16.03 -40.19
CA SER A 31 2.98 14.61 -40.23
C SER A 31 3.98 14.13 -39.18
N GLY A 32 3.56 13.11 -38.42
CA GLY A 32 4.38 12.44 -37.42
C GLY A 32 3.54 11.77 -36.35
N SER A 33 2.83 10.69 -36.71
CA SER A 33 2.27 9.75 -35.74
C SER A 33 3.39 9.29 -34.78
N PRO A 34 3.26 9.42 -33.45
CA PRO A 34 4.20 8.77 -32.56
C PRO A 34 3.83 7.28 -32.52
N THR A 35 4.46 6.49 -33.38
CA THR A 35 4.65 5.06 -33.13
C THR A 35 5.25 4.92 -31.75
N SER A 36 4.43 4.52 -30.78
CA SER A 36 4.90 4.11 -29.46
C SER A 36 5.92 2.98 -29.66
N PRO A 37 7.16 3.10 -29.16
CA PRO A 37 8.03 1.94 -29.12
C PRO A 37 7.43 0.96 -28.11
N ARG A 38 6.81 -0.10 -28.64
CA ARG A 38 6.65 -1.37 -27.92
C ARG A 38 8.05 -1.92 -27.72
N THR A 39 8.75 -1.48 -26.67
CA THR A 39 9.94 -2.17 -26.20
C THR A 39 9.44 -3.34 -25.36
N PRO A 40 9.50 -4.60 -25.84
CA PRO A 40 9.20 -5.74 -24.99
C PRO A 40 10.22 -5.80 -23.86
N VAL A 41 9.78 -6.20 -22.67
CA VAL A 41 10.64 -6.42 -21.49
C VAL A 41 11.60 -7.58 -21.82
N SER A 42 12.75 -7.27 -22.40
CA SER A 42 13.69 -8.23 -23.01
C SER A 42 14.55 -8.99 -21.98
N GLY A 43 14.68 -8.47 -20.76
CA GLY A 43 15.58 -9.00 -19.73
C GLY A 43 15.26 -10.42 -19.23
N TRP A 44 14.03 -10.90 -19.40
CA TRP A 44 13.60 -12.18 -18.82
C TRP A 44 13.84 -13.40 -19.73
N ARG A 45 14.40 -13.24 -20.95
CA ARG A 45 14.53 -14.34 -21.92
C ARG A 45 15.72 -15.29 -21.74
N ASN A 46 16.67 -15.09 -20.82
CA ASN A 46 17.97 -15.81 -20.91
C ASN A 46 18.35 -16.93 -19.90
N CYS A 47 17.68 -17.13 -18.78
CA CYS A 47 17.88 -18.21 -17.79
C CYS A 47 17.05 -19.52 -17.99
N ALA A 48 17.03 -20.17 -19.17
CA ALA A 48 16.24 -21.41 -19.36
C ALA A 48 17.01 -22.65 -18.88
N GLY A 49 16.35 -23.56 -18.13
CA GLY A 49 16.92 -24.85 -17.72
C GLY A 49 16.95 -25.88 -18.88
N PRO A 50 17.49 -27.10 -18.66
CA PRO A 50 17.74 -28.10 -19.70
C PRO A 50 16.48 -28.61 -20.45
N SER A 51 15.28 -28.33 -19.93
CA SER A 51 13.99 -28.57 -20.60
C SER A 51 13.37 -27.33 -21.23
N GLY A 52 14.10 -26.20 -21.31
CA GLY A 52 13.65 -24.93 -21.89
C GLY A 52 12.62 -24.13 -21.07
N GLU A 53 11.93 -24.78 -20.12
CA GLU A 53 10.82 -24.20 -19.37
C GLU A 53 11.29 -23.73 -17.98
N ARG A 54 11.18 -22.42 -17.69
CA ARG A 54 11.49 -21.87 -16.37
C ARG A 54 10.32 -22.05 -15.43
N ARG A 55 10.66 -22.40 -14.19
CA ARG A 55 9.76 -22.33 -13.03
C ARG A 55 10.15 -21.16 -12.16
N TYR A 56 9.20 -20.32 -11.80
CA TYR A 56 9.45 -19.19 -10.92
C TYR A 56 8.32 -18.96 -9.91
N VAL A 57 8.67 -18.35 -8.78
CA VAL A 57 7.71 -17.79 -7.85
C VAL A 57 8.11 -16.33 -7.62
N LEU A 58 7.16 -15.41 -7.78
CA LEU A 58 7.35 -13.99 -7.53
C LEU A 58 6.33 -13.54 -6.49
N VAL A 59 6.80 -12.88 -5.42
CA VAL A 59 5.93 -12.31 -4.40
C VAL A 59 6.01 -10.79 -4.51
N LEU A 60 4.88 -10.15 -4.73
CA LEU A 60 4.71 -8.70 -4.76
C LEU A 60 3.93 -8.31 -3.50
N ASP A 61 4.65 -7.89 -2.46
CA ASP A 61 4.08 -7.53 -1.17
C ASP A 61 3.76 -6.04 -1.10
N GLY A 62 2.58 -5.67 -0.59
CA GLY A 62 2.17 -4.28 -0.37
C GLY A 62 2.02 -3.47 -1.66
N LEU A 63 1.44 -4.07 -2.70
CA LEU A 63 1.38 -3.47 -4.04
C LEU A 63 0.58 -2.14 -4.10
N GLU A 64 -0.15 -1.78 -3.04
CA GLU A 64 -0.91 -0.53 -2.98
C GLU A 64 -0.10 0.74 -3.25
N VAL A 65 1.21 0.74 -2.96
CA VAL A 65 2.11 1.89 -3.22
C VAL A 65 2.29 2.15 -4.71
N GLU A 66 2.23 1.08 -5.51
CA GLU A 66 2.29 1.12 -6.98
C GLU A 66 0.90 1.23 -7.61
N GLN A 67 -0.16 1.40 -6.82
CA GLN A 67 -1.53 1.49 -7.32
C GLN A 67 -2.13 2.89 -7.16
N ASN A 68 -3.13 3.18 -7.99
CA ASN A 68 -3.94 4.37 -7.85
C ASN A 68 -5.00 4.15 -6.76
N ALA A 69 -4.88 4.88 -5.65
CA ALA A 69 -5.81 4.85 -4.52
C ALA A 69 -7.00 5.82 -4.68
N THR A 70 -7.02 6.65 -5.73
CA THR A 70 -8.09 7.62 -5.96
C THR A 70 -9.38 6.89 -6.33
N ARG A 71 -10.47 7.24 -5.65
CA ARG A 71 -11.81 6.68 -5.91
C ARG A 71 -12.23 6.89 -7.37
N GLY A 72 -13.06 5.99 -7.87
CA GLY A 72 -13.59 6.02 -9.24
C GLY A 72 -12.92 5.00 -10.15
N GLU A 73 -12.97 5.24 -11.46
CA GLU A 73 -12.62 4.23 -12.47
C GLU A 73 -11.13 3.81 -12.49
N GLY A 74 -10.27 4.60 -11.85
CA GLY A 74 -8.84 4.34 -11.75
C GLY A 74 -8.41 3.58 -10.49
N LEU A 75 -9.32 3.32 -9.54
CA LEU A 75 -8.96 2.65 -8.29
C LEU A 75 -8.32 1.28 -8.56
N GLY A 76 -7.15 1.04 -7.96
CA GLY A 76 -6.46 -0.24 -8.05
C GLY A 76 -5.62 -0.47 -9.31
N ARG A 77 -5.59 0.50 -10.24
CA ARG A 77 -4.72 0.43 -11.42
C ARG A 77 -3.26 0.61 -11.04
N LEU A 78 -2.37 -0.17 -11.62
CA LEU A 78 -0.93 -0.04 -11.46
C LEU A 78 -0.43 1.24 -12.13
N ARG A 79 0.49 1.94 -11.47
CA ARG A 79 1.19 3.12 -12.00
C ARG A 79 2.33 2.69 -12.92
N SER A 80 3.06 1.65 -12.54
CA SER A 80 4.18 1.11 -13.30
C SER A 80 3.72 0.34 -14.54
N ASN A 81 4.08 0.85 -15.72
CA ASN A 81 3.88 0.15 -17.00
C ASN A 81 4.66 -1.17 -17.05
N PHE A 82 5.82 -1.24 -16.40
CA PHE A 82 6.61 -2.46 -16.32
C PHE A 82 5.87 -3.55 -15.55
N LEU A 83 5.38 -3.27 -14.32
CA LEU A 83 4.64 -4.25 -13.53
C LEU A 83 3.36 -4.70 -14.24
N ARG A 84 2.66 -3.75 -14.88
CA ARG A 84 1.48 -4.06 -15.68
C ARG A 84 1.83 -5.01 -16.83
N GLY A 85 2.93 -4.75 -17.54
CA GLY A 85 3.46 -5.63 -18.58
C GLY A 85 3.82 -7.00 -18.05
N LEU A 86 4.59 -7.07 -16.96
CA LEU A 86 5.02 -8.32 -16.34
C LEU A 86 3.83 -9.23 -15.98
N LEU A 87 2.82 -8.70 -15.30
CA LEU A 87 1.63 -9.45 -14.90
C LEU A 87 0.81 -9.91 -16.12
N ARG A 88 0.76 -9.11 -17.19
CA ARG A 88 0.11 -9.49 -18.46
C ARG A 88 0.85 -10.60 -19.18
N GLU A 89 2.18 -10.51 -19.26
CA GLU A 89 3.00 -11.56 -19.88
C GLU A 89 2.90 -12.87 -19.09
N HIS A 90 2.84 -12.80 -17.76
CA HIS A 90 2.60 -13.95 -16.89
C HIS A 90 1.23 -14.59 -17.12
N THR A 91 0.15 -13.79 -17.04
CA THR A 91 -1.23 -14.29 -17.20
C THR A 91 -1.47 -14.85 -18.61
N ALA A 92 -0.75 -14.36 -19.61
CA ALA A 92 -0.78 -14.91 -20.96
C ALA A 92 0.16 -16.13 -21.18
N GLY A 93 0.83 -16.62 -20.13
CA GLY A 93 1.73 -17.78 -20.18
C GLY A 93 3.04 -17.55 -20.93
N ARG A 94 3.36 -16.30 -21.31
CA ARG A 94 4.54 -15.97 -22.14
C ARG A 94 5.87 -15.97 -21.37
N LEU A 95 5.82 -16.00 -20.04
CA LEU A 95 7.00 -16.05 -19.17
C LEU A 95 7.39 -17.47 -18.74
N GLY A 96 6.68 -18.50 -19.21
CA GLY A 96 6.85 -19.89 -18.76
C GLY A 96 5.94 -20.23 -17.57
N ARG A 97 6.28 -21.30 -16.83
CA ARG A 97 5.49 -21.75 -15.69
C ARG A 97 5.90 -20.97 -14.45
N GLY A 98 4.97 -20.29 -13.79
CA GLY A 98 5.29 -19.63 -12.54
C GLY A 98 4.08 -19.35 -11.70
N LEU A 99 4.33 -18.88 -10.48
CA LEU A 99 3.31 -18.40 -9.56
C LEU A 99 3.66 -16.97 -9.18
N ILE A 100 2.74 -16.03 -9.40
CA ILE A 100 2.85 -14.68 -8.85
C ILE A 100 1.84 -14.55 -7.72
N VAL A 101 2.33 -14.26 -6.51
CA VAL A 101 1.50 -13.94 -5.34
C VAL A 101 1.56 -12.44 -5.13
N VAL A 102 0.39 -11.81 -5.08
CA VAL A 102 0.26 -10.37 -4.85
C VAL A 102 -0.49 -10.16 -3.56
N THR A 103 0.04 -9.33 -2.67
CA THR A 103 -0.70 -8.78 -1.54
C THR A 103 -0.97 -7.29 -1.81
N SER A 104 -2.20 -6.86 -1.56
CA SER A 104 -2.59 -5.46 -1.67
C SER A 104 -3.86 -5.19 -0.90
N ARG A 105 -4.00 -3.96 -0.42
CA ARG A 105 -5.27 -3.44 0.13
C ARG A 105 -6.25 -2.97 -0.96
N LEU A 106 -5.78 -2.88 -2.21
CA LEU A 106 -6.55 -2.38 -3.35
C LEU A 106 -6.78 -3.50 -4.38
N PRO A 107 -7.94 -3.53 -5.05
CA PRO A 107 -8.20 -4.51 -6.10
C PRO A 107 -7.23 -4.33 -7.28
N LEU A 108 -6.86 -5.40 -7.97
CA LEU A 108 -5.98 -5.33 -9.14
C LEU A 108 -6.79 -5.21 -10.44
N THR A 109 -7.21 -3.98 -10.77
CA THR A 109 -8.22 -3.76 -11.82
C THR A 109 -7.69 -3.79 -13.26
N ASP A 110 -6.38 -3.58 -13.45
CA ASP A 110 -5.74 -3.56 -14.78
C ASP A 110 -5.73 -4.93 -15.47
N ILE A 111 -5.81 -6.00 -14.68
CA ILE A 111 -5.77 -7.38 -15.17
C ILE A 111 -7.21 -7.91 -15.41
N ASP A 112 -8.17 -7.46 -14.60
CA ASP A 112 -9.60 -7.80 -14.74
C ASP A 112 -10.30 -7.16 -15.94
N ARG A 113 -9.94 -5.92 -16.30
CA ARG A 113 -10.65 -5.18 -17.35
C ARG A 113 -10.26 -5.60 -18.77
N GLU A 114 -8.99 -5.84 -19.04
CA GLU A 114 -8.53 -6.09 -20.41
C GLU A 114 -8.75 -7.53 -20.88
N THR A 115 -8.85 -8.50 -19.97
CA THR A 115 -9.31 -9.84 -20.30
C THR A 115 -10.77 -9.83 -20.79
N ARG A 116 -11.62 -8.93 -20.27
CA ARG A 116 -12.98 -8.71 -20.80
C ARG A 116 -12.95 -8.12 -22.21
N SER A 117 -12.12 -7.11 -22.46
CA SER A 117 -12.03 -6.47 -23.78
C SER A 117 -11.38 -7.34 -24.88
N ALA A 118 -10.50 -8.27 -24.52
CA ALA A 118 -9.93 -9.23 -25.47
C ALA A 118 -10.94 -10.32 -25.87
N THR A 119 -11.83 -10.70 -24.94
CA THR A 119 -12.87 -11.72 -25.19
C THR A 119 -14.05 -11.14 -25.98
N GLU A 120 -14.42 -9.87 -25.75
CA GLU A 120 -15.48 -9.18 -26.51
C GLU A 120 -15.11 -8.85 -27.97
N LYS A 121 -13.83 -8.85 -28.33
CA LYS A 121 -13.40 -8.62 -29.73
C LYS A 121 -13.43 -9.88 -30.61
N THR A 122 -13.81 -11.03 -30.06
CA THR A 122 -13.88 -12.31 -30.78
C THR A 122 -15.28 -12.90 -30.75
N GLN A 123 -16.30 -12.12 -31.14
CA GLN A 123 -17.57 -12.72 -31.56
C GLN A 123 -18.38 -11.77 -32.47
N PRO A 124 -18.40 -12.00 -33.79
CA PRO A 124 -19.52 -11.61 -34.61
C PRO A 124 -20.56 -12.75 -34.62
N ASP A 125 -21.79 -12.34 -34.32
CA ASP A 125 -23.06 -12.96 -34.69
C ASP A 125 -23.62 -14.20 -33.96
N ALA A 126 -24.95 -14.12 -33.84
CA ALA A 126 -25.96 -15.14 -33.55
C ALA A 126 -26.24 -15.53 -32.08
N GLN A 127 -27.25 -14.82 -31.53
CA GLN A 127 -28.39 -15.39 -30.79
C GLN A 127 -28.09 -16.56 -29.83
N SER A 128 -27.72 -16.23 -28.60
CA SER A 128 -27.93 -17.14 -27.46
C SER A 128 -28.34 -16.35 -26.23
N GLN A 129 -29.58 -16.58 -25.78
CA GLN A 129 -30.13 -16.12 -24.50
C GLN A 129 -29.54 -16.92 -23.33
N ALA A 130 -28.22 -16.92 -23.20
CA ALA A 130 -27.57 -17.27 -21.95
C ALA A 130 -27.05 -15.96 -21.36
N GLY A 131 -27.58 -15.56 -20.21
CA GLY A 131 -27.05 -14.40 -19.48
C GLY A 131 -25.52 -14.52 -19.32
N PRO A 132 -24.79 -13.41 -19.29
CA PRO A 132 -23.32 -13.44 -19.33
C PRO A 132 -22.78 -14.29 -18.18
N THR A 133 -22.26 -15.47 -18.52
CA THR A 133 -21.50 -16.30 -17.58
C THR A 133 -20.30 -15.46 -17.14
N PRO A 134 -20.11 -15.17 -15.85
CA PRO A 134 -18.98 -14.36 -15.42
C PRO A 134 -17.68 -15.08 -15.77
N LEU A 135 -16.98 -14.56 -16.79
CA LEU A 135 -15.61 -14.98 -17.12
C LEU A 135 -14.78 -14.85 -15.85
N GLN A 136 -14.20 -15.97 -15.42
CA GLN A 136 -13.36 -16.04 -14.24
C GLN A 136 -12.19 -15.06 -14.40
N ALA A 137 -11.92 -14.27 -13.37
CA ALA A 137 -10.75 -13.41 -13.34
C ALA A 137 -9.49 -14.25 -13.65
N PRO A 138 -8.52 -13.71 -14.41
CA PRO A 138 -7.30 -14.46 -14.79
C PRO A 138 -6.35 -14.71 -13.60
N TYR A 139 -6.78 -14.39 -12.39
CA TYR A 139 -6.10 -14.63 -11.14
C TYR A 139 -7.08 -15.15 -10.09
N HIS A 140 -6.54 -15.88 -9.11
CA HIS A 140 -7.31 -16.33 -7.96
C HIS A 140 -7.30 -15.24 -6.87
N LEU A 141 -8.44 -14.60 -6.63
CA LEU A 141 -8.60 -13.65 -5.54
C LEU A 141 -8.82 -14.37 -4.22
N MET A 142 -7.94 -14.12 -3.25
CA MET A 142 -8.14 -14.53 -1.86
C MET A 142 -8.41 -13.30 -1.00
N ASP A 143 -9.70 -13.02 -0.76
CA ASP A 143 -10.13 -11.93 0.13
C ASP A 143 -10.00 -12.37 1.60
N LEU A 144 -8.97 -11.86 2.29
CA LEU A 144 -8.69 -12.19 3.68
C LEU A 144 -9.68 -11.54 4.65
N GLU A 145 -10.33 -10.45 4.28
CA GLU A 145 -11.35 -9.79 5.12
C GLU A 145 -12.61 -10.64 5.24
N ARG A 146 -12.89 -11.51 4.26
CA ARG A 146 -13.99 -12.49 4.31
C ARG A 146 -13.66 -13.72 5.15
N ARG A 147 -12.43 -13.83 5.65
CA ARG A 147 -11.94 -14.96 6.45
C ARG A 147 -11.34 -14.46 7.76
N PRO A 148 -12.13 -13.81 8.63
CA PRO A 148 -11.65 -13.37 9.93
C PRO A 148 -11.21 -14.58 10.77
N LEU A 149 -10.30 -14.36 11.71
CA LEU A 149 -9.82 -15.40 12.61
C LEU A 149 -10.98 -16.00 13.40
N ASN A 150 -11.09 -17.33 13.43
CA ASN A 150 -12.03 -18.02 14.32
C ASN A 150 -11.54 -18.01 15.77
N ASP A 151 -12.40 -18.39 16.72
CA ASP A 151 -12.10 -18.31 18.16
C ASP A 151 -10.86 -19.11 18.56
N HIS A 152 -10.68 -20.29 17.95
CA HIS A 152 -9.49 -21.10 18.18
C HIS A 152 -8.21 -20.39 17.73
N GLN A 153 -8.23 -19.76 16.55
CA GLN A 153 -7.10 -18.99 16.02
C GLN A 153 -6.82 -17.74 16.87
N VAL A 154 -7.86 -17.05 17.35
CA VAL A 154 -7.71 -15.91 18.26
C VAL A 154 -7.06 -16.37 19.56
N ARG A 155 -7.56 -17.44 20.20
CA ARG A 155 -6.98 -18.03 21.42
C ARG A 155 -5.51 -18.39 21.22
N LEU A 156 -5.19 -19.02 20.09
CA LEU A 156 -3.83 -19.41 19.76
C LEU A 156 -2.92 -18.19 19.62
N LEU A 157 -3.36 -17.15 18.90
CA LEU A 157 -2.60 -15.90 18.75
C LEU A 157 -2.35 -15.24 20.10
N LEU A 158 -3.40 -15.08 20.92
CA LEU A 158 -3.28 -14.49 22.26
C LEU A 158 -2.28 -15.27 23.12
N LYS A 159 -2.34 -16.61 23.07
CA LYS A 159 -1.43 -17.50 23.80
C LYS A 159 0.02 -17.36 23.33
N LEU A 160 0.25 -17.32 22.02
CA LEU A 160 1.60 -17.17 21.43
C LEU A 160 2.26 -15.84 21.83
N GLU A 161 1.46 -14.79 21.99
CA GLU A 161 1.93 -13.46 22.38
C GLU A 161 1.98 -13.26 23.92
N GLY A 162 1.78 -14.32 24.70
CA GLY A 162 2.01 -14.32 26.15
C GLY A 162 0.78 -14.05 27.01
N VAL A 163 -0.43 -14.00 26.44
CA VAL A 163 -1.66 -14.01 27.23
C VAL A 163 -1.87 -15.43 27.78
N ARG A 164 -2.12 -15.52 29.08
CA ARG A 164 -2.35 -16.78 29.80
C ARG A 164 -3.77 -17.29 29.55
N GLN A 165 -4.25 -18.22 30.37
CA GLN A 165 -5.60 -18.78 30.27
C GLN A 165 -6.66 -17.68 30.06
N VAL A 166 -7.45 -17.83 29.00
CA VAL A 166 -8.53 -16.93 28.60
C VAL A 166 -9.84 -17.70 28.73
N SER A 167 -10.79 -17.25 29.55
CA SER A 167 -12.14 -17.84 29.57
C SER A 167 -12.90 -17.54 28.26
N GLU A 168 -14.05 -18.18 28.03
CA GLU A 168 -14.94 -17.79 26.92
C GLU A 168 -15.37 -16.32 27.03
N THR A 169 -15.81 -15.91 28.21
CA THR A 169 -16.21 -14.51 28.47
C THR A 169 -15.09 -13.50 28.22
N GLN A 170 -13.86 -13.80 28.63
CA GLN A 170 -12.71 -12.93 28.39
C GLN A 170 -12.31 -12.90 26.92
N LEU A 171 -12.48 -14.00 26.19
CA LEU A 171 -12.23 -14.03 24.76
C LEU A 171 -13.22 -13.10 24.04
N ASP A 172 -14.50 -13.20 24.36
CA ASP A 172 -15.54 -12.34 23.77
C ASP A 172 -15.26 -10.86 24.04
N GLU A 173 -14.86 -10.50 25.26
CA GLU A 173 -14.46 -9.14 25.61
C GLU A 173 -13.28 -8.66 24.74
N LEU A 174 -12.22 -9.46 24.62
CA LEU A 174 -11.04 -9.09 23.83
C LEU A 174 -11.38 -8.95 22.33
N ILE A 175 -12.24 -9.81 21.80
CA ILE A 175 -12.74 -9.73 20.41
C ILE A 175 -13.61 -8.48 20.22
N GLN A 176 -14.47 -8.12 21.18
CA GLN A 176 -15.25 -6.88 21.10
C GLN A 176 -14.36 -5.62 21.10
N LEU A 177 -13.22 -5.67 21.79
CA LEU A 177 -12.30 -4.53 21.89
C LEU A 177 -11.42 -4.38 20.66
N SER A 178 -10.80 -5.47 20.20
CA SER A 178 -9.78 -5.48 19.15
C SER A 178 -10.30 -5.97 17.79
N GLY A 179 -11.55 -6.40 17.72
CA GLY A 179 -12.08 -7.12 16.57
C GLY A 179 -11.39 -8.48 16.41
N ARG A 180 -11.54 -9.07 15.23
CA ARG A 180 -10.81 -10.28 14.81
C ARG A 180 -9.58 -9.95 13.97
N HIS A 181 -9.09 -8.71 14.04
CA HIS A 181 -7.98 -8.23 13.24
C HIS A 181 -6.64 -8.70 13.83
N PRO A 182 -5.83 -9.50 13.11
CA PRO A 182 -4.62 -10.13 13.66
C PRO A 182 -3.64 -9.14 14.29
N LEU A 183 -3.40 -7.99 13.63
CA LEU A 183 -2.50 -6.96 14.16
C LEU A 183 -3.03 -6.35 15.46
N ALA A 184 -4.34 -6.08 15.56
CA ALA A 184 -4.92 -5.47 16.76
C ALA A 184 -4.86 -6.45 17.93
N LEU A 185 -5.18 -7.72 17.69
CA LEU A 185 -5.06 -8.80 18.66
C LEU A 185 -3.62 -9.00 19.13
N LYS A 186 -2.65 -9.02 18.21
CA LYS A 186 -1.23 -9.18 18.53
C LYS A 186 -0.72 -8.02 19.39
N THR A 187 -1.03 -6.79 19.00
CA THR A 187 -0.64 -5.60 19.75
C THR A 187 -1.27 -5.60 21.14
N LEU A 188 -2.57 -5.92 21.25
CA LEU A 188 -3.26 -6.02 22.54
C LEU A 188 -2.65 -7.09 23.44
N ALA A 189 -2.39 -8.28 22.90
CA ALA A 189 -1.77 -9.38 23.63
C ALA A 189 -0.40 -9.01 24.17
N ASN A 190 0.42 -8.33 23.34
CA ASN A 190 1.74 -7.86 23.74
C ASN A 190 1.67 -6.85 24.90
N ILE A 191 0.74 -5.91 24.84
CA ILE A 191 0.47 -4.96 25.93
C ILE A 191 0.09 -5.69 27.21
N LEU A 192 -0.83 -6.66 27.14
CA LEU A 192 -1.27 -7.44 28.29
C LEU A 192 -0.12 -8.25 28.90
N ALA A 193 0.72 -8.85 28.06
CA ALA A 193 1.90 -9.59 28.48
C ALA A 193 2.89 -8.69 29.24
N ARG A 194 3.22 -7.52 28.68
CA ARG A 194 4.20 -6.58 29.25
C ARG A 194 3.71 -5.87 30.50
N HIS A 195 2.47 -5.39 30.51
CA HIS A 195 1.98 -4.46 31.54
C HIS A 195 1.01 -5.10 32.55
N ASN A 196 0.51 -6.31 32.29
CA ASN A 196 -0.41 -7.00 33.20
C ASN A 196 -0.12 -8.51 33.34
N GLY A 197 1.14 -8.91 33.11
CA GLY A 197 1.61 -10.29 33.29
C GLY A 197 0.88 -11.32 32.42
N GLY A 198 0.26 -10.89 31.32
CA GLY A 198 -0.50 -11.74 30.39
C GLY A 198 -1.92 -12.05 30.86
N ARG A 199 -2.50 -11.31 31.81
CA ARG A 199 -3.88 -11.51 32.24
C ARG A 199 -4.86 -10.97 31.21
N ALA A 200 -5.76 -11.82 30.70
CA ALA A 200 -6.76 -11.42 29.70
C ALA A 200 -7.63 -10.25 30.17
N ALA A 201 -8.17 -10.29 31.39
CA ALA A 201 -8.95 -9.20 31.98
C ALA A 201 -8.15 -7.92 32.29
N GLY A 202 -6.84 -7.93 32.04
CA GLY A 202 -5.95 -6.82 32.32
C GLY A 202 -6.19 -5.58 31.46
N TRP A 203 -6.92 -5.74 30.36
CA TRP A 203 -7.26 -4.65 29.43
C TRP A 203 -8.07 -3.54 30.11
N ARG A 204 -8.85 -3.87 31.15
CA ARG A 204 -9.71 -2.92 31.87
C ARG A 204 -8.93 -1.80 32.56
N GLY A 205 -7.64 -2.04 32.87
CA GLY A 205 -6.76 -0.99 33.39
C GLY A 205 -6.42 0.10 32.37
N PHE A 206 -6.70 -0.13 31.09
CA PHE A 206 -6.51 0.82 30.00
C PHE A 206 -7.82 1.44 29.51
N ASP A 207 -8.96 0.91 29.98
CA ASP A 207 -10.31 1.32 29.57
C ASP A 207 -10.77 2.48 30.45
N GLY A 208 -10.45 3.70 30.02
CA GLY A 208 -10.80 4.92 30.74
C GLY A 208 -11.03 6.14 29.85
N ASP A 209 -10.72 6.06 28.56
CA ASP A 209 -10.82 7.21 27.65
C ASP A 209 -11.64 6.89 26.41
N ILE A 210 -12.44 7.88 26.02
CA ILE A 210 -13.21 7.86 24.77
C ILE A 210 -12.22 7.94 23.60
N PHE A 211 -11.93 6.78 23.01
CA PHE A 211 -11.14 6.69 21.78
C PHE A 211 -12.01 7.08 20.57
N HIS A 212 -11.54 8.03 19.77
CA HIS A 212 -12.15 8.39 18.48
C HIS A 212 -11.23 7.96 17.33
N ALA A 213 -11.75 7.12 16.44
CA ALA A 213 -11.06 6.80 15.19
C ALA A 213 -10.91 8.09 14.34
N PRO A 214 -9.76 8.28 13.65
CA PRO A 214 -9.64 9.37 12.69
C PRO A 214 -10.77 9.33 11.65
N PRO A 215 -11.27 10.49 11.18
CA PRO A 215 -12.32 10.52 10.16
C PRO A 215 -11.95 9.71 8.92
N GLY A 216 -12.86 8.88 8.44
CA GLY A 216 -12.65 7.99 7.29
C GLY A 216 -11.87 6.70 7.60
N ARG A 217 -11.59 6.42 8.88
CA ARG A 217 -10.94 5.19 9.37
C ARG A 217 -11.82 4.41 10.34
N GLU A 218 -13.14 4.58 10.28
CA GLU A 218 -14.10 3.99 11.21
C GLU A 218 -14.07 2.46 11.18
N VAL A 219 -13.79 1.87 10.02
CA VAL A 219 -13.62 0.42 9.84
C VAL A 219 -12.41 -0.11 10.64
N GLU A 220 -11.37 0.71 10.81
CA GLU A 220 -10.15 0.39 11.54
C GLU A 220 -10.24 0.76 13.04
N ARG A 221 -11.42 1.13 13.55
CA ARG A 221 -11.60 1.64 14.93
C ARG A 221 -10.94 0.80 16.02
N HIS A 222 -10.98 -0.52 15.87
CA HIS A 222 -10.43 -1.45 16.85
C HIS A 222 -8.90 -1.45 16.85
N LEU A 223 -8.28 -1.39 15.67
CA LEU A 223 -6.83 -1.26 15.53
C LEU A 223 -6.38 0.08 16.13
N TRP A 224 -7.05 1.16 15.78
CA TRP A 224 -6.68 2.48 16.30
C TRP A 224 -6.85 2.61 17.82
N ARG A 225 -7.88 1.99 18.41
CA ARG A 225 -8.03 1.91 19.87
C ARG A 225 -6.81 1.27 20.52
N VAL A 226 -6.40 0.11 20.04
CA VAL A 226 -5.25 -0.63 20.59
C VAL A 226 -3.94 0.12 20.37
N LEU A 227 -3.76 0.76 19.21
CA LEU A 227 -2.60 1.62 18.96
C LEU A 227 -2.57 2.84 19.89
N GLY A 228 -3.73 3.44 20.18
CA GLY A 228 -3.85 4.53 21.15
C GLY A 228 -3.48 4.10 22.58
N TRP A 229 -3.86 2.90 22.99
CA TRP A 229 -3.37 2.34 24.26
C TRP A 229 -1.86 2.11 24.24
N THR A 230 -1.32 1.59 23.13
CA THR A 230 0.12 1.35 22.96
C THR A 230 0.92 2.63 23.16
N ASP A 231 0.54 3.71 22.46
CA ASP A 231 1.23 5.01 22.48
C ASP A 231 1.39 5.59 23.90
N ARG A 232 0.37 5.41 24.75
CA ARG A 232 0.38 5.86 26.14
C ARG A 232 1.34 5.07 27.01
N LEU A 233 1.44 3.78 26.74
CA LEU A 233 2.27 2.84 27.49
C LEU A 233 3.74 2.88 27.07
N LEU A 234 4.06 3.50 25.93
CA LEU A 234 5.44 3.70 25.50
C LEU A 234 6.22 4.51 26.53
N SER A 235 7.43 4.06 26.83
CA SER A 235 8.41 4.82 27.58
C SER A 235 8.90 6.05 26.78
N GLY A 236 9.56 6.99 27.46
CA GLY A 236 10.16 8.17 26.79
C GLY A 236 11.08 7.82 25.61
N PRO A 237 12.02 6.86 25.75
CA PRO A 237 12.84 6.37 24.64
C PRO A 237 12.02 5.77 23.49
N GLU A 238 11.04 4.91 23.78
CA GLU A 238 10.22 4.27 22.73
C GLU A 238 9.38 5.29 21.97
N ARG A 239 8.80 6.29 22.65
CA ARG A 239 8.09 7.39 21.98
C ARG A 239 9.00 8.17 21.03
N ARG A 240 10.26 8.41 21.39
CA ARG A 240 11.22 9.06 20.49
C ARG A 240 11.50 8.22 19.26
N VAL A 241 11.67 6.90 19.42
CA VAL A 241 11.84 5.98 18.27
C VAL A 241 10.63 6.03 17.36
N MET A 242 9.42 5.90 17.93
CA MET A 242 8.17 5.94 17.16
C MET A 242 8.01 7.27 16.40
N ALA A 243 8.30 8.40 17.05
CA ALA A 243 8.25 9.71 16.41
C ALA A 243 9.29 9.86 15.29
N ALA A 244 10.48 9.28 15.46
CA ALA A 244 11.53 9.32 14.45
C ALA A 244 11.18 8.47 13.22
N ILE A 245 10.54 7.31 13.39
CA ILE A 245 10.18 6.43 12.27
C ILE A 245 8.87 6.84 11.58
N ALA A 246 7.96 7.53 12.27
CA ALA A 246 6.63 7.86 11.76
C ALA A 246 6.59 8.58 10.38
N PRO A 247 7.54 9.46 10.02
CA PRO A 247 7.54 10.12 8.72
C PRO A 247 7.88 9.20 7.54
N PHE A 248 8.53 8.07 7.81
CA PHE A 248 9.01 7.18 6.75
C PHE A 248 7.86 6.33 6.22
N ARG A 249 7.71 6.32 4.90
CA ARG A 249 6.73 5.48 4.19
C ARG A 249 7.28 4.15 3.74
N GLU A 250 8.60 3.99 3.86
CA GLU A 250 9.35 2.82 3.45
C GLU A 250 10.21 2.34 4.61
N ALA A 251 10.65 1.09 4.56
CA ALA A 251 11.55 0.53 5.56
C ALA A 251 12.84 1.36 5.62
N VAL A 252 13.18 1.82 6.82
CA VAL A 252 14.41 2.56 7.07
C VAL A 252 15.49 1.57 7.50
N ALA A 253 16.65 1.64 6.87
CA ALA A 253 17.77 0.81 7.29
C ALA A 253 18.21 1.22 8.72
N PRO A 254 18.55 0.27 9.59
CA PRO A 254 18.86 0.56 11.00
C PRO A 254 19.94 1.63 11.20
N GLU A 255 20.88 1.74 10.26
CA GLU A 255 21.98 2.69 10.28
C GLU A 255 21.49 4.13 10.10
N TRP A 256 20.44 4.35 9.32
CA TRP A 256 19.82 5.67 9.18
C TRP A 256 19.03 6.04 10.43
N LEU A 257 18.44 5.05 11.09
CA LEU A 257 17.67 5.28 12.31
C LEU A 257 18.58 5.71 13.47
N SER A 258 19.77 5.11 13.61
CA SER A 258 20.72 5.49 14.66
C SER A 258 21.15 6.97 14.53
N HIS A 259 21.36 7.46 13.31
CA HIS A 259 21.68 8.86 13.05
C HIS A 259 20.56 9.83 13.46
N LEU A 260 19.30 9.42 13.37
CA LEU A 260 18.15 10.23 13.78
C LEU A 260 17.92 10.21 15.29
N LEU A 261 18.22 9.08 15.94
CA LEU A 261 18.00 8.89 17.38
C LEU A 261 19.13 9.44 18.25
N ALA A 262 20.36 9.52 17.72
CA ALA A 262 21.53 10.03 18.42
C ALA A 262 22.37 10.96 17.51
N PRO A 263 21.90 12.21 17.25
CA PRO A 263 22.59 13.13 16.34
C PRO A 263 24.04 13.45 16.77
N GLY A 264 24.32 13.44 18.08
CA GLY A 264 25.63 13.72 18.65
C GLY A 264 26.65 12.57 18.53
N GLU A 265 26.19 11.33 18.35
CA GLU A 265 27.07 10.16 18.16
C GLU A 265 27.40 9.93 16.69
N ALA A 266 26.53 10.38 15.78
CA ALA A 266 26.75 10.33 14.33
C ALA A 266 28.02 11.08 13.88
N THR A 267 28.38 12.16 14.57
CA THR A 267 29.61 12.93 14.30
C THR A 267 30.89 12.18 14.66
N SER A 268 30.85 11.24 15.60
CA SER A 268 32.03 10.48 16.04
C SER A 268 32.34 9.30 15.10
N SER A 269 31.33 8.75 14.42
CA SER A 269 31.52 7.71 13.39
C SER A 269 32.19 8.20 12.11
N ARG A 270 32.35 9.51 11.91
CA ARG A 270 33.08 10.08 10.77
C ARG A 270 34.60 10.16 10.95
N GLN A 271 35.11 9.92 12.16
CA GLN A 271 36.54 10.02 12.47
C GLN A 271 37.28 8.67 12.54
N GLY A 272 36.60 7.57 12.20
CA GLY A 272 37.15 6.20 12.24
C GLY A 272 37.57 5.60 10.90
N LEU A 273 37.90 6.40 9.88
CA LEU A 273 38.56 5.89 8.66
C LEU A 273 40.08 6.10 8.78
N PRO A 274 40.91 5.03 8.72
CA PRO A 274 42.36 5.18 8.71
C PRO A 274 42.79 5.91 7.44
N GLY A 275 43.70 6.86 7.61
CA GLY A 275 43.90 8.00 6.72
C GLY A 275 44.12 7.70 5.25
N THR A 276 43.44 8.45 4.40
CA THR A 276 43.90 8.72 3.04
C THR A 276 44.75 9.98 3.05
N SER A 277 46.07 9.77 3.00
CA SER A 277 46.99 10.74 2.42
C SER A 277 46.48 11.13 1.04
N ALA A 278 46.55 12.43 0.77
CA ALA A 278 46.08 13.08 -0.44
C ALA A 278 46.64 12.43 -1.71
N ARG A 279 45.75 12.12 -2.66
CA ARG A 279 46.01 12.32 -4.08
C ARG A 279 44.71 12.49 -4.85
N ASP A 280 44.77 13.42 -5.79
CA ASP A 280 43.75 13.97 -6.66
C ASP A 280 42.81 12.96 -7.32
N GLY A 281 41.56 13.38 -7.53
CA GLY A 281 40.63 12.63 -8.39
C GLY A 281 39.15 12.85 -8.07
N GLN A 282 38.67 14.06 -8.31
CA GLN A 282 37.27 14.45 -8.24
C GLN A 282 36.39 13.55 -9.12
N THR A 283 35.56 12.69 -8.53
CA THR A 283 34.31 12.21 -9.16
C THR A 283 33.16 12.29 -8.16
N ASN A 284 32.13 13.05 -8.55
CA ASN A 284 30.86 13.19 -7.87
C ASN A 284 30.29 11.81 -7.52
N ARG A 285 30.20 11.50 -6.22
CA ARG A 285 29.37 10.40 -5.71
C ARG A 285 27.90 10.79 -5.95
N ARG A 286 27.39 10.41 -7.12
CA ARG A 286 25.95 10.42 -7.43
C ARG A 286 25.22 9.49 -6.45
N VAL A 287 24.04 9.94 -6.04
CA VAL A 287 22.97 9.10 -5.48
C VAL A 287 22.81 7.86 -6.36
N PRO A 288 22.74 6.63 -5.82
CA PRO A 288 22.49 5.46 -6.64
C PRO A 288 21.11 5.59 -7.27
N VAL A 289 21.09 5.89 -8.57
CA VAL A 289 19.92 5.69 -9.43
C VAL A 289 19.79 4.18 -9.59
N TYR A 290 18.63 3.65 -9.23
CA TYR A 290 18.31 2.25 -9.39
C TYR A 290 18.30 1.93 -10.89
N GLU A 291 19.33 1.24 -11.40
CA GLU A 291 19.35 0.77 -12.77
C GLU A 291 18.65 -0.60 -12.84
N PRO A 292 17.54 -0.74 -13.59
CA PRO A 292 16.77 -1.98 -13.65
C PRO A 292 17.54 -3.16 -14.29
N GLU A 293 18.75 -2.92 -14.81
CA GLU A 293 19.63 -3.95 -15.38
C GLU A 293 20.45 -4.72 -14.34
N ALA A 294 20.53 -4.22 -13.09
CA ALA A 294 21.30 -4.87 -12.02
C ALA A 294 20.61 -6.11 -11.39
N LEU A 295 19.38 -6.42 -11.79
CA LEU A 295 18.68 -7.66 -11.42
C LEU A 295 19.00 -8.78 -12.42
N VAL A 296 20.28 -9.12 -12.54
CA VAL A 296 20.67 -10.45 -13.04
C VAL A 296 21.33 -11.17 -11.88
N VAL A 297 20.51 -11.85 -11.08
CA VAL A 297 20.99 -12.93 -10.23
C VAL A 297 20.40 -14.21 -10.77
N CYS A 298 21.26 -15.01 -11.39
CA CYS A 298 21.10 -16.45 -11.52
C CYS A 298 22.42 -17.08 -11.09
N PRO A 299 22.37 -18.28 -10.47
CA PRO A 299 23.53 -18.91 -9.83
C PRO A 299 24.70 -19.15 -10.77
#